data_AF-A0A1V5SBS7-F1
#
_entry.id   AF-A0A1V5SBS7-F1
#
_cell.length_a   1.000
_cell.length_b   1.000
_cell.length_c   1.000
_cell.angle_alpha   90.00
_cell.angle_beta   90.00
_cell.angle_gamma   90.00
#
_symmetry.space_group_name_H-M   'P 1'
#
loop_
_entity.id
_entity.type
_entity.pdbx_description
1 polymer ?
#
loop_
_entity_poly.entity_id
_entity_poly.type
_entity_poly.pdbx_seq_one_letter_code
_entity_poly.pdbx_strand_id
1 'polypeptide(L)'
;MKKIYYLAGISLSICFCLLFVYLRSSDDSGKVLGSSINSFYQKKSVNAQRPPQRKDGIKDPVIYADYAVLIDDKSKYPIYQKDSEKAVPIASITKVMTAMVVLDSFKDLGQILEVSSEASSIEGSKVGLKSSEKISVENLLYGLMMNSGNDAANVFAENMGGVEKFVEKMNEKARQIGMEHTTFRDPAGLDDDGRSTAFDIAILFSYALKNETFKQVVNTAEKEISSEDGSITHALKNSNRLVTNEVPFDGVIGGKTGFTFAAGHGLVCAAQNEGLTLVSVVLKTHSSKNEASALESRKLLSWGFESFIF
;
A
#
# COMPACT_ATOMS: atom_id res chain seq x y z
N MET A 1 -14.71 -33.40 -75.85
CA MET A 1 -14.89 -34.32 -74.69
C MET A 1 -15.27 -33.51 -73.46
N LYS A 2 -16.30 -33.96 -72.75
CA LYS A 2 -16.93 -33.31 -71.58
C LYS A 2 -15.99 -33.24 -70.36
N LYS A 3 -16.06 -32.16 -69.57
CA LYS A 3 -16.52 -32.16 -68.17
C LYS A 3 -16.62 -30.74 -67.60
N ILE A 4 -17.79 -30.45 -67.03
CA ILE A 4 -18.15 -29.31 -66.17
C ILE A 4 -17.90 -29.75 -64.73
N TYR A 5 -17.37 -28.87 -63.85
CA TYR A 5 -17.83 -28.73 -62.46
C TYR A 5 -17.66 -27.29 -61.96
N TYR A 6 -18.72 -26.82 -61.31
CA TYR A 6 -18.90 -25.51 -60.68
C TYR A 6 -18.44 -25.53 -59.20
N LEU A 7 -18.27 -24.31 -58.66
CA LEU A 7 -18.63 -23.83 -57.31
C LEU A 7 -17.58 -23.70 -56.19
N ALA A 8 -17.81 -22.59 -55.46
CA ALA A 8 -17.31 -22.12 -54.16
C ALA A 8 -15.88 -21.53 -54.15
N GLY A 9 -15.62 -20.28 -53.76
CA GLY A 9 -16.36 -19.36 -52.90
C GLY A 9 -15.58 -19.11 -51.59
N ILE A 10 -15.42 -17.82 -51.24
CA ILE A 10 -15.17 -17.28 -49.88
C ILE A 10 -13.69 -17.05 -49.47
N SER A 11 -13.30 -15.77 -49.57
CA SER A 11 -12.64 -14.94 -48.55
C SER A 11 -11.52 -15.56 -47.69
N LEU A 12 -10.27 -15.19 -47.99
CA LEU A 12 -9.13 -15.32 -47.08
C LEU A 12 -8.91 -13.99 -46.32
N SER A 13 -9.89 -13.59 -45.52
CA SER A 13 -9.71 -12.63 -44.43
C SER A 13 -9.85 -13.41 -43.13
N ILE A 14 -8.75 -13.52 -42.37
CA ILE A 14 -8.62 -13.85 -40.92
C ILE A 14 -7.25 -14.54 -40.78
N CYS A 15 -6.19 -13.74 -40.68
CA CYS A 15 -4.91 -14.20 -40.10
C CYS A 15 -4.16 -13.02 -39.50
N PHE A 16 -4.83 -12.24 -38.65
CA PHE A 16 -4.20 -11.15 -37.89
C PHE A 16 -4.65 -11.02 -36.43
N CYS A 17 -5.52 -11.92 -35.93
CA CYS A 17 -6.00 -11.88 -34.54
C CYS A 17 -5.44 -12.97 -33.62
N LEU A 18 -4.62 -13.91 -34.12
CA LEU A 18 -4.08 -15.01 -33.30
C LEU A 18 -2.65 -14.78 -32.79
N LEU A 19 -1.96 -13.74 -33.26
CA LEU A 19 -0.56 -13.47 -32.84
C LEU A 19 -0.44 -12.57 -31.60
N PHE A 20 -1.52 -11.90 -31.16
CA PHE A 20 -1.51 -11.08 -29.94
C PHE A 20 -1.95 -11.81 -28.67
N VAL A 21 -2.45 -13.05 -28.78
CA VAL A 21 -2.92 -13.83 -27.62
C VAL A 21 -1.81 -14.72 -27.04
N TYR A 22 -0.66 -14.86 -27.70
CA TYR A 22 0.36 -15.86 -27.32
C TYR A 22 1.65 -15.32 -26.66
N LEU A 23 1.65 -14.08 -26.14
CA LEU A 23 2.78 -13.55 -25.34
C LEU A 23 2.34 -12.87 -24.04
N ARG A 24 1.45 -13.53 -23.29
CA ARG A 24 1.27 -13.24 -21.86
C ARG A 24 1.20 -14.52 -21.05
N SER A 25 2.22 -15.36 -21.17
CA SER A 25 2.52 -16.39 -20.16
C SER A 25 3.38 -15.77 -19.04
N SER A 26 2.89 -14.72 -18.39
CA SER A 26 3.29 -14.47 -17.01
C SER A 26 2.46 -15.44 -16.19
N ASP A 27 3.11 -16.38 -15.54
CA ASP A 27 2.49 -17.26 -14.54
C ASP A 27 1.69 -16.37 -13.56
N ASP A 28 0.36 -16.32 -13.73
CA ASP A 28 -0.52 -15.45 -12.94
C ASP A 28 -0.68 -15.98 -11.49
N SER A 29 -0.08 -17.15 -11.22
CA SER A 29 0.04 -17.71 -9.90
C SER A 29 1.20 -17.05 -9.14
N GLY A 30 0.88 -16.41 -8.01
CA GLY A 30 1.91 -15.97 -7.09
C GLY A 30 2.69 -17.16 -6.54
N LYS A 31 3.95 -16.92 -6.16
CA LYS A 31 4.85 -17.92 -5.59
C LYS A 31 4.70 -17.94 -4.08
N VAL A 32 4.41 -19.12 -3.53
CA VAL A 32 4.49 -19.38 -2.09
C VAL A 32 5.90 -19.85 -1.75
N LEU A 33 6.53 -19.16 -0.81
CA LEU A 33 7.87 -19.49 -0.37
C LEU A 33 7.78 -20.34 0.91
N GLY A 34 8.20 -21.59 0.82
CA GLY A 34 8.22 -22.56 1.94
C GLY A 34 9.63 -23.01 2.27
N SER A 35 9.96 -22.94 3.56
CA SER A 35 11.12 -23.50 4.32
C SER A 35 12.56 -23.36 3.78
N SER A 36 12.74 -23.00 2.52
CA SER A 36 14.03 -22.85 1.86
C SER A 36 14.30 -21.38 1.57
N ILE A 37 15.37 -20.88 2.19
CA ILE A 37 15.83 -19.51 2.00
C ILE A 37 16.33 -19.40 0.55
N ASN A 38 15.60 -18.68 -0.29
CA ASN A 38 16.13 -18.27 -1.59
C ASN A 38 17.40 -17.43 -1.33
N SER A 39 18.52 -17.80 -1.95
CA SER A 39 19.83 -17.10 -1.82
C SER A 39 19.74 -15.57 -2.03
N PHE A 40 18.71 -15.12 -2.74
CA PHE A 40 18.37 -13.72 -2.91
C PHE A 40 18.03 -12.99 -1.59
N TYR A 41 17.26 -13.62 -0.68
CA TYR A 41 16.84 -13.00 0.58
C TYR A 41 17.93 -13.02 1.66
N GLN A 42 19.05 -13.72 1.45
CA GLN A 42 20.22 -13.63 2.34
C GLN A 42 20.94 -12.27 2.22
N LYS A 43 20.73 -11.52 1.13
CA LYS A 43 21.38 -10.22 0.90
C LYS A 43 20.57 -9.01 1.36
N LYS A 44 19.26 -9.14 1.60
CA LYS A 44 18.40 -8.07 2.12
C LYS A 44 18.32 -8.13 3.65
N SER A 45 17.78 -7.08 4.29
CA SER A 45 17.53 -6.94 5.74
C SER A 45 16.55 -7.96 6.34
N VAL A 46 16.60 -9.22 5.90
CA VAL A 46 15.74 -10.34 6.28
C VAL A 46 16.51 -11.19 7.29
N ASN A 47 15.99 -11.28 8.51
CA ASN A 47 16.53 -12.22 9.49
C ASN A 47 15.95 -13.62 9.22
N ALA A 48 16.55 -14.32 8.27
CA ALA A 48 16.10 -15.63 7.82
C ALA A 48 16.45 -16.79 8.77
N GLN A 49 16.81 -16.53 10.03
CA GLN A 49 17.31 -17.58 10.94
C GLN A 49 16.29 -18.68 11.26
N ARG A 50 14.98 -18.42 11.10
CA ARG A 50 13.91 -19.44 11.11
C ARG A 50 12.78 -19.03 10.17
N PRO A 51 12.77 -19.46 8.89
CA PRO A 51 11.63 -19.21 8.02
C PRO A 51 10.39 -19.92 8.57
N PRO A 52 9.18 -19.37 8.36
CA PRO A 52 7.94 -20.00 8.78
C PRO A 52 7.79 -21.41 8.20
N GLN A 53 7.33 -22.36 9.00
CA GLN A 53 7.05 -23.73 8.57
C GLN A 53 5.65 -23.83 7.99
N ARG A 54 5.56 -24.24 6.71
CA ARG A 54 4.29 -24.43 6.03
C ARG A 54 3.60 -25.70 6.52
N LYS A 55 2.32 -25.61 6.85
CA LYS A 55 1.44 -26.76 7.16
C LYS A 55 1.01 -27.45 5.87
N ASP A 56 0.91 -28.77 5.94
CA ASP A 56 0.48 -29.59 4.80
C ASP A 56 -1.03 -29.48 4.55
N GLY A 57 -1.44 -29.72 3.30
CA GLY A 57 -2.86 -29.83 2.93
C GLY A 57 -3.61 -28.52 2.70
N ILE A 58 -3.00 -27.36 2.97
CA ILE A 58 -3.61 -26.04 2.71
C ILE A 58 -3.22 -25.53 1.33
N LYS A 59 -4.23 -25.20 0.52
CA LYS A 59 -4.08 -24.71 -0.85
C LYS A 59 -3.59 -23.26 -0.88
N ASP A 60 -2.79 -22.93 -1.89
CA ASP A 60 -2.31 -21.57 -2.10
C ASP A 60 -3.45 -20.64 -2.54
N PRO A 61 -3.44 -19.37 -2.13
CA PRO A 61 -4.51 -18.44 -2.44
C PRO A 61 -4.35 -17.91 -3.87
N VAL A 62 -5.46 -17.75 -4.56
CA VAL A 62 -5.50 -16.97 -5.82
C VAL A 62 -5.78 -15.52 -5.46
N ILE A 63 -4.82 -14.65 -5.76
CA ILE A 63 -4.89 -13.21 -5.48
C ILE A 63 -5.14 -12.44 -6.77
N TYR A 64 -6.24 -11.69 -6.80
CA TYR A 64 -6.67 -10.90 -7.96
C TYR A 64 -6.11 -9.49 -7.92
N ALA A 65 -4.79 -9.40 -8.00
CA ALA A 65 -4.03 -8.17 -8.17
C ALA A 65 -2.78 -8.43 -9.01
N ASP A 66 -2.25 -7.38 -9.64
CA ASP A 66 -1.02 -7.50 -10.43
C ASP A 66 0.19 -7.76 -9.52
N TYR A 67 0.25 -7.13 -8.34
CA TYR A 67 1.39 -7.21 -7.42
C TYR A 67 0.94 -7.49 -6.00
N ALA A 68 1.62 -8.41 -5.32
CA ALA A 68 1.32 -8.71 -3.93
C ALA A 68 2.53 -9.30 -3.18
N VAL A 69 2.55 -9.09 -1.87
CA VAL A 69 3.44 -9.80 -0.94
C VAL A 69 2.74 -10.00 0.40
N LEU A 70 3.08 -11.10 1.07
CA LEU A 70 2.82 -11.31 2.49
C LEU A 70 4.15 -11.59 3.17
N ILE A 71 4.48 -10.84 4.22
CA ILE A 71 5.71 -11.08 5.01
C ILE A 71 5.38 -11.38 6.47
N ASP A 72 6.26 -12.15 7.12
CA ASP A 72 6.39 -12.14 8.58
C ASP A 72 7.07 -10.84 9.01
N ASP A 73 6.44 -10.07 9.89
CA ASP A 73 7.03 -8.84 10.38
C ASP A 73 8.35 -9.11 11.11
N LYS A 74 8.48 -10.15 11.92
CA LYS A 74 9.68 -10.31 12.76
C LYS A 74 10.94 -10.56 11.92
N SER A 75 10.87 -11.51 10.98
CA SER A 75 11.98 -11.86 10.12
C SER A 75 12.07 -11.02 8.85
N LYS A 76 11.00 -10.31 8.47
CA LYS A 76 10.78 -9.73 7.13
C LYS A 76 10.77 -10.79 6.02
N TYR A 77 10.63 -12.07 6.36
CA TYR A 77 10.64 -13.15 5.40
C TYR A 77 9.35 -13.14 4.58
N PRO A 78 9.44 -13.12 3.23
CA PRO A 78 8.26 -13.19 2.39
C PRO A 78 7.70 -14.60 2.32
N ILE A 79 6.44 -14.74 2.69
CA ILE A 79 5.67 -16.00 2.72
C ILE A 79 4.98 -16.23 1.37
N TYR A 80 4.44 -15.16 0.78
CA TYR A 80 3.79 -15.15 -0.54
C TYR A 80 4.30 -13.97 -1.35
N GLN A 81 4.47 -14.15 -2.66
CA GLN A 81 4.84 -13.09 -3.58
C GLN A 81 4.20 -13.23 -4.96
N LYS A 82 3.75 -12.12 -5.53
CA LYS A 82 3.34 -12.01 -6.93
C LYS A 82 3.92 -10.72 -7.50
N ASP A 83 4.89 -10.82 -8.41
CA ASP A 83 5.63 -9.69 -8.99
C ASP A 83 6.03 -8.60 -7.96
N SER A 84 6.39 -9.03 -6.75
CA SER A 84 6.47 -8.17 -5.56
C SER A 84 7.57 -7.10 -5.63
N GLU A 85 8.55 -7.28 -6.52
CA GLU A 85 9.74 -6.42 -6.71
C GLU A 85 9.62 -5.48 -7.90
N LYS A 86 8.48 -5.49 -8.61
CA LYS A 86 8.28 -4.58 -9.74
C LYS A 86 7.91 -3.19 -9.25
N ALA A 87 8.71 -2.19 -9.63
CA ALA A 87 8.46 -0.79 -9.26
C ALA A 87 7.24 -0.24 -10.02
N VAL A 88 6.21 0.16 -9.28
CA VAL A 88 4.93 0.68 -9.80
C VAL A 88 4.48 1.90 -9.01
N PRO A 89 3.57 2.73 -9.56
CA PRO A 89 2.93 3.78 -8.78
C PRO A 89 2.14 3.17 -7.62
N ILE A 90 2.22 3.80 -6.45
CA ILE A 90 1.63 3.27 -5.21
C ILE A 90 0.55 4.18 -4.61
N ALA A 91 0.26 5.28 -5.31
CA ALA A 91 -0.72 6.28 -4.88
C ALA A 91 -0.50 6.69 -3.42
N SER A 92 -1.59 6.86 -2.67
CA SER A 92 -1.58 7.31 -1.28
C SER A 92 -0.95 6.36 -0.25
N ILE A 93 -0.49 5.16 -0.62
CA ILE A 93 0.38 4.36 0.27
C ILE A 93 1.67 5.13 0.58
N THR A 94 2.10 6.02 -0.31
CA THR A 94 3.17 7.02 -0.11
C THR A 94 3.09 7.73 1.24
N LYS A 95 1.88 8.00 1.74
CA LYS A 95 1.67 8.73 3.00
C LYS A 95 2.18 7.99 4.25
N VAL A 96 2.43 6.68 4.16
CA VAL A 96 3.14 5.95 5.21
C VAL A 96 4.55 6.53 5.41
N MET A 97 5.28 6.82 4.31
CA MET A 97 6.60 7.45 4.40
C MET A 97 6.50 8.89 4.92
N THR A 98 5.50 9.64 4.46
CA THR A 98 5.20 11.00 4.97
C THR A 98 5.02 10.99 6.48
N ALA A 99 4.20 10.08 7.00
CA ALA A 99 4.01 9.91 8.45
C ALA A 99 5.32 9.60 9.18
N MET A 100 6.19 8.76 8.61
CA MET A 100 7.50 8.45 9.21
C MET A 100 8.43 9.66 9.27
N VAL A 101 8.51 10.43 8.19
CA VAL A 101 9.32 11.65 8.16
C VAL A 101 8.81 12.69 9.16
N VAL A 102 7.49 12.82 9.29
CA VAL A 102 6.84 13.71 10.27
C VAL A 102 7.15 13.27 11.70
N LEU A 103 6.92 11.99 12.04
CA LEU A 103 7.13 11.45 13.38
C LEU A 103 8.60 11.48 13.82
N ASP A 104 9.55 11.42 12.88
CA ASP A 104 10.97 11.60 13.20
C ASP A 104 11.32 13.06 13.48
N SER A 105 10.62 14.00 12.84
CA SER A 105 10.98 15.42 12.84
C SER A 105 10.27 16.21 13.94
N PHE A 106 8.98 15.96 14.17
CA PHE A 106 8.19 16.62 15.20
C PHE A 106 8.32 15.88 16.53
N LYS A 107 8.87 16.55 17.55
CA LYS A 107 9.00 16.00 18.91
C LYS A 107 7.76 16.24 19.76
N ASP A 108 7.03 17.30 19.46
CA ASP A 108 5.75 17.63 20.08
C ASP A 108 4.64 17.49 19.02
N LEU A 109 3.78 16.49 19.20
CA LEU A 109 2.65 16.27 18.29
C LEU A 109 1.46 17.21 18.58
N GLY A 110 1.49 17.90 19.73
CA GLY A 110 0.57 18.99 20.05
C GLY A 110 0.94 20.31 19.35
N GLN A 111 2.12 20.39 18.72
CA GLN A 111 2.53 21.56 17.95
C GLN A 111 1.47 21.91 16.90
N ILE A 112 1.07 23.17 16.88
CA ILE A 112 0.04 23.70 15.99
C ILE A 112 0.69 24.19 14.69
N LEU A 113 0.14 23.75 13.57
CA LEU A 113 0.50 24.20 12.23
C LEU A 113 -0.67 24.98 11.63
N GLU A 114 -0.36 26.04 10.90
CA GLU A 114 -1.35 26.79 10.13
C GLU A 114 -1.46 26.22 8.71
N VAL A 115 -2.70 26.01 8.25
CA VAL A 115 -3.00 25.50 6.92
C VAL A 115 -2.94 26.65 5.92
N SER A 116 -2.08 26.54 4.91
CA SER A 116 -2.00 27.52 3.83
C SER A 116 -3.18 27.40 2.85
N SER A 117 -3.42 28.48 2.09
CA SER A 117 -4.37 28.43 0.98
C SER A 117 -4.00 27.37 -0.05
N GLU A 118 -2.70 27.22 -0.33
CA GLU A 118 -2.17 26.24 -1.29
C GLU A 118 -2.51 24.82 -0.84
N ALA A 119 -2.11 24.44 0.38
CA ALA A 119 -2.38 23.13 0.94
C ALA A 119 -3.89 22.81 1.01
N SER A 120 -4.73 23.77 1.37
CA SER A 120 -6.19 23.58 1.39
C SER A 120 -6.79 23.34 -0.01
N SER A 121 -6.15 23.88 -1.06
CA SER A 121 -6.67 23.84 -2.43
C SER A 121 -6.16 22.66 -3.28
N ILE A 122 -5.10 21.96 -2.85
CA ILE A 122 -4.49 20.79 -3.52
C ILE A 122 -5.51 19.80 -4.10
N GLU A 123 -5.26 19.13 -5.21
CA GLU A 123 -6.24 18.17 -5.77
C GLU A 123 -6.28 16.81 -5.04
N GLY A 124 -7.28 15.99 -5.35
CA GLY A 124 -7.42 14.61 -4.84
C GLY A 124 -8.11 14.50 -3.48
N SER A 125 -7.83 13.42 -2.74
CA SER A 125 -8.42 13.17 -1.41
C SER A 125 -8.00 14.23 -0.41
N LYS A 126 -8.95 14.72 0.40
CA LYS A 126 -8.73 15.74 1.42
C LYS A 126 -9.35 15.34 2.75
N VAL A 127 -8.81 15.88 3.83
CA VAL A 127 -9.55 16.02 5.08
C VAL A 127 -10.65 17.07 4.91
N GLY A 128 -10.35 18.14 4.17
CA GLY A 128 -11.22 19.29 3.99
C GLY A 128 -10.76 20.51 4.79
N LEU A 129 -9.46 20.55 5.16
CA LEU A 129 -8.83 21.63 5.92
C LEU A 129 -9.10 22.99 5.27
N LYS A 130 -9.24 24.03 6.09
CA LYS A 130 -9.51 25.40 5.64
C LYS A 130 -8.25 26.25 5.68
N SER A 131 -8.11 27.18 4.74
CA SER A 131 -7.05 28.19 4.81
C SER A 131 -7.09 28.93 6.15
N SER A 132 -5.93 29.15 6.74
CA SER A 132 -5.73 29.74 8.08
C SER A 132 -6.30 28.92 9.25
N GLU A 133 -6.77 27.70 9.00
CA GLU A 133 -7.05 26.75 10.08
C GLU A 133 -5.76 26.43 10.83
N LYS A 134 -5.84 26.46 12.16
CA LYS A 134 -4.75 26.07 13.05
C LYS A 134 -5.04 24.70 13.63
N ILE A 135 -4.17 23.73 13.39
CA ILE A 135 -4.43 22.33 13.73
C ILE A 135 -3.16 21.63 14.19
N SER A 136 -3.28 20.70 15.14
CA SER A 136 -2.12 19.99 15.70
C SER A 136 -1.52 18.99 14.71
N VAL A 137 -0.22 18.73 14.85
CA VAL A 137 0.49 17.67 14.11
C VAL A 137 -0.20 16.31 14.30
N GLU A 138 -0.67 15.99 15.50
CA GLU A 138 -1.42 14.76 15.78
C GLU A 138 -2.70 14.67 14.93
N ASN A 139 -3.52 15.73 14.93
CA ASN A 139 -4.77 15.76 14.16
C ASN A 139 -4.50 15.66 12.65
N LEU A 140 -3.44 16.31 12.17
CA LEU A 140 -2.99 16.18 10.78
C LEU A 140 -2.52 14.76 10.43
N LEU A 141 -1.84 14.05 11.35
CA LEU A 141 -1.45 12.65 11.14
C LEU A 141 -2.68 11.73 11.01
N TYR A 142 -3.71 11.97 11.83
CA TYR A 142 -5.00 11.27 11.70
C TYR A 142 -5.66 11.56 10.35
N GLY A 143 -5.74 12.83 9.94
CA GLY A 143 -6.28 13.22 8.63
C GLY A 143 -5.50 12.62 7.44
N LEU A 144 -4.17 12.61 7.53
CA LEU A 144 -3.26 12.04 6.55
C LEU A 144 -3.53 10.54 6.35
N MET A 145 -3.66 9.78 7.44
CA MET A 145 -3.73 8.32 7.37
C MET A 145 -5.15 7.78 7.20
N MET A 146 -6.16 8.37 7.86
CA MET A 146 -7.54 7.88 7.83
C MET A 146 -8.26 8.27 6.53
N ASN A 147 -8.33 9.58 6.24
CA ASN A 147 -9.01 10.13 5.06
C ASN A 147 -8.07 10.30 3.85
N SER A 148 -6.80 9.91 3.99
CA SER A 148 -5.82 10.03 2.91
C SER A 148 -5.57 11.47 2.46
N GLY A 149 -5.67 12.43 3.39
CA GLY A 149 -5.63 13.86 3.10
C GLY A 149 -4.34 14.32 2.42
N ASN A 150 -4.46 14.78 1.18
CA ASN A 150 -3.39 15.44 0.42
C ASN A 150 -3.09 16.82 0.99
N ASP A 151 -4.12 17.50 1.49
CA ASP A 151 -4.02 18.77 2.21
C ASP A 151 -3.12 18.63 3.44
N ALA A 152 -3.37 17.63 4.29
CA ALA A 152 -2.51 17.35 5.44
C ALA A 152 -1.05 17.02 5.04
N ALA A 153 -0.84 16.26 3.96
CA ALA A 153 0.49 15.95 3.45
C ALA A 153 1.27 17.21 3.02
N ASN A 154 0.58 18.17 2.39
CA ASN A 154 1.20 19.43 1.95
C ASN A 154 1.46 20.38 3.12
N VAL A 155 0.57 20.45 4.12
CA VAL A 155 0.84 21.21 5.37
C VAL A 155 2.14 20.74 6.01
N PHE A 156 2.37 19.43 6.10
CA PHE A 156 3.64 18.90 6.62
C PHE A 156 4.84 19.28 5.75
N ALA A 157 4.73 19.12 4.43
CA ALA A 157 5.82 19.46 3.52
C ALA A 157 6.20 20.94 3.59
N GLU A 158 5.23 21.85 3.59
CA GLU A 158 5.43 23.29 3.72
C GLU A 158 6.17 23.65 5.03
N ASN A 159 5.74 23.08 6.16
CA ASN A 159 6.36 23.31 7.47
C ASN A 159 7.73 22.63 7.63
N MET A 160 8.17 21.83 6.66
CA MET A 160 9.45 21.13 6.67
C MET A 160 10.38 21.56 5.53
N GLY A 161 10.16 22.76 4.99
CA GLY A 161 11.04 23.37 3.99
C GLY A 161 10.55 23.23 2.55
N GLY A 162 9.28 22.88 2.35
CA GLY A 162 8.65 22.71 1.05
C GLY A 162 8.73 21.28 0.52
N VAL A 163 7.96 21.01 -0.55
CA VAL A 163 7.83 19.67 -1.16
C VAL A 163 9.17 19.08 -1.56
N GLU A 164 10.07 19.85 -2.18
CA GLU A 164 11.38 19.36 -2.63
C GLU A 164 12.21 18.80 -1.46
N LYS A 165 12.42 19.60 -0.40
CA LYS A 165 13.16 19.18 0.79
C LYS A 165 12.46 18.05 1.55
N PHE A 166 11.14 18.03 1.54
CA PHE A 166 10.38 16.96 2.17
C PHE A 166 10.60 15.63 1.42
N VAL A 167 10.54 15.65 0.08
CA VAL A 167 10.78 14.48 -0.78
C VAL A 167 12.23 13.99 -0.67
N GLU A 168 13.20 14.89 -0.51
CA GLU A 168 14.59 14.51 -0.20
C GLU A 168 14.67 13.68 1.09
N LYS A 169 14.01 14.12 2.16
CA LYS A 169 13.93 13.38 3.44
C LYS A 169 13.22 12.04 3.29
N MET A 170 12.14 11.97 2.52
CA MET A 170 11.44 10.71 2.23
C MET A 170 12.36 9.71 1.53
N ASN A 171 13.09 10.16 0.50
CA ASN A 171 14.01 9.31 -0.26
C ASN A 171 15.27 8.93 0.56
N GLU A 172 15.76 9.84 1.42
CA GLU A 172 16.82 9.52 2.37
C GLU A 172 16.39 8.42 3.34
N LYS A 173 15.20 8.55 3.92
CA LYS A 173 14.65 7.52 4.80
C LYS A 173 14.44 6.19 4.08
N ALA A 174 13.94 6.22 2.84
CA ALA A 174 13.79 5.01 2.01
C ALA A 174 15.11 4.23 1.92
N ARG A 175 16.22 4.93 1.63
CA ARG A 175 17.57 4.33 1.61
C ARG A 175 17.99 3.81 2.98
N GLN A 176 17.78 4.58 4.04
CA GLN A 176 18.15 4.19 5.41
C GLN A 176 17.48 2.90 5.87
N ILE A 177 16.23 2.65 5.44
CA ILE A 177 15.47 1.45 5.85
C ILE A 177 15.50 0.32 4.80
N GLY A 178 16.30 0.46 3.74
CA GLY A 178 16.54 -0.60 2.76
C GLY A 178 15.46 -0.75 1.68
N MET A 179 14.73 0.33 1.34
CA MET A 179 13.79 0.36 0.22
C MET A 179 14.51 0.67 -1.09
N GLU A 180 15.21 -0.32 -1.63
CA GLU A 180 16.16 -0.16 -2.76
C GLU A 180 15.48 0.18 -4.10
N HIS A 181 14.19 -0.10 -4.25
CA HIS A 181 13.44 0.09 -5.50
C HIS A 181 12.33 1.14 -5.35
N THR A 182 12.53 2.08 -4.43
CA THR A 182 11.57 3.14 -4.12
C THR A 182 12.13 4.51 -4.48
N THR A 183 11.27 5.34 -5.07
CA THR A 183 11.51 6.77 -5.27
C THR A 183 10.21 7.51 -5.04
N PHE A 184 10.23 8.47 -4.13
CA PHE A 184 9.11 9.39 -3.89
C PHE A 184 9.30 10.67 -4.71
N ARG A 185 8.18 11.24 -5.18
CA ARG A 185 8.13 12.48 -5.97
C ARG A 185 7.30 13.59 -5.31
N ASP A 186 6.37 13.21 -4.46
CA ASP A 186 5.51 14.12 -3.72
C ASP A 186 5.10 13.47 -2.38
N PRO A 187 4.59 14.23 -1.39
CA PRO A 187 4.27 13.71 -0.06
C PRO A 187 2.95 12.92 0.00
N ALA A 188 2.15 12.94 -1.08
CA ALA A 188 0.80 12.39 -1.13
C ALA A 188 0.68 11.17 -2.05
N GLY A 189 1.59 10.98 -3.00
CA GLY A 189 1.53 9.99 -4.06
C GLY A 189 0.55 10.35 -5.17
N LEU A 190 0.45 11.64 -5.52
CA LEU A 190 -0.28 12.12 -6.69
C LEU A 190 0.54 12.01 -7.97
N ASP A 191 1.86 12.15 -7.86
CA ASP A 191 2.79 12.01 -8.97
C ASP A 191 3.12 10.53 -9.18
N ASP A 192 2.58 9.96 -10.26
CA ASP A 192 2.78 8.55 -10.64
C ASP A 192 4.20 8.24 -11.16
N ASP A 193 5.08 9.24 -11.30
CA ASP A 193 6.53 9.03 -11.45
C ASP A 193 7.19 8.60 -10.13
N GLY A 194 6.49 8.79 -9.00
CA GLY A 194 6.81 8.16 -7.72
C GLY A 194 6.48 6.67 -7.76
N ARG A 195 7.46 5.82 -7.47
CA ARG A 195 7.34 4.37 -7.60
C ARG A 195 7.89 3.64 -6.40
N SER A 196 7.30 2.49 -6.11
CA SER A 196 7.81 1.55 -5.10
C SER A 196 7.42 0.13 -5.49
N THR A 197 7.84 -0.84 -4.68
CA THR A 197 7.52 -2.25 -4.86
C THR A 197 6.61 -2.73 -3.74
N ALA A 198 5.88 -3.83 -3.96
CA ALA A 198 5.07 -4.41 -2.89
C ALA A 198 5.96 -4.84 -1.71
N PHE A 199 7.15 -5.37 -1.99
CA PHE A 199 8.12 -5.74 -0.97
C PHE A 199 8.63 -4.53 -0.17
N ASP A 200 9.06 -3.46 -0.82
CA ASP A 200 9.58 -2.27 -0.12
C ASP A 200 8.49 -1.58 0.72
N ILE A 201 7.24 -1.57 0.24
CA ILE A 201 6.09 -1.11 1.05
C ILE A 201 5.91 -1.97 2.30
N ALA A 202 6.05 -3.28 2.20
CA ALA A 202 5.95 -4.17 3.35
C ALA A 202 7.04 -3.85 4.38
N ILE A 203 8.29 -3.61 3.92
CA ILE A 203 9.41 -3.16 4.77
C ILE A 203 9.09 -1.82 5.45
N LEU A 204 8.59 -0.85 4.70
CA LEU A 204 8.21 0.46 5.24
C LEU A 204 7.13 0.35 6.32
N PHE A 205 6.06 -0.40 6.06
CA PHE A 205 4.96 -0.53 7.00
C PHE A 205 5.39 -1.28 8.26
N SER A 206 6.16 -2.36 8.09
CA SER A 206 6.85 -3.06 9.17
C SER A 206 7.75 -2.15 10.02
N TYR A 207 8.50 -1.23 9.39
CA TYR A 207 9.30 -0.23 10.11
C TYR A 207 8.38 0.72 10.89
N ALA A 208 7.32 1.19 10.25
CA ALA A 208 6.38 2.16 10.82
C ALA A 208 5.62 1.62 12.04
N LEU A 209 5.29 0.33 12.05
CA LEU A 209 4.65 -0.35 13.19
C LEU A 209 5.50 -0.37 14.47
N LYS A 210 6.79 0.00 14.42
CA LYS A 210 7.61 0.18 15.64
C LYS A 210 7.26 1.47 16.41
N ASN A 211 6.58 2.41 15.77
CA ASN A 211 6.15 3.66 16.39
C ASN A 211 4.73 3.51 16.96
N GLU A 212 4.56 3.68 18.27
CA GLU A 212 3.27 3.51 18.95
C GLU A 212 2.21 4.49 18.46
N THR A 213 2.58 5.76 18.24
CA THR A 213 1.67 6.77 17.68
C THR A 213 1.19 6.37 16.30
N PHE A 214 2.09 5.91 15.43
CA PHE A 214 1.69 5.44 14.09
C PHE A 214 0.69 4.29 14.19
N LYS A 215 0.98 3.27 15.01
CA LYS A 215 0.07 2.13 15.24
C LYS A 215 -1.32 2.58 15.68
N GLN A 216 -1.39 3.49 16.65
CA GLN A 216 -2.65 4.05 17.12
C GLN A 216 -3.41 4.76 15.98
N VAL A 217 -2.72 5.61 15.22
CA VAL A 217 -3.32 6.38 14.12
C VAL A 217 -3.88 5.46 13.03
N VAL A 218 -3.10 4.49 12.54
CA VAL A 218 -3.53 3.63 11.42
C VAL A 218 -4.57 2.58 11.80
N ASN A 219 -4.72 2.29 13.09
CA ASN A 219 -5.71 1.34 13.60
C ASN A 219 -6.99 2.01 14.14
N THR A 220 -7.10 3.34 14.04
CA THR A 220 -8.32 4.05 14.44
C THR A 220 -9.35 3.96 13.33
N ALA A 221 -10.55 3.48 13.64
CA ALA A 221 -11.64 3.32 12.66
C ALA A 221 -12.35 4.64 12.34
N GLU A 222 -12.70 5.40 13.37
CA GLU A 222 -13.38 6.69 13.28
C GLU A 222 -12.80 7.64 14.32
N LYS A 223 -12.71 8.92 13.98
CA LYS A 223 -12.22 9.97 14.88
C LYS A 223 -12.75 11.32 14.42
N GLU A 224 -13.17 12.15 15.35
CA GLU A 224 -13.35 13.58 15.09
C GLU A 224 -12.05 14.31 15.48
N ILE A 225 -11.56 15.16 14.58
CA ILE A 225 -10.45 16.07 14.85
C ILE A 225 -10.95 17.51 14.74
N SER A 226 -10.27 18.43 15.41
CA SER A 226 -10.66 19.85 15.43
C SER A 226 -9.47 20.78 15.24
N SER A 227 -9.77 22.02 14.87
CA SER A 227 -8.86 23.15 14.99
C SER A 227 -8.49 23.41 16.46
N GLU A 228 -7.42 24.17 16.68
CA GLU A 228 -6.89 24.56 18.00
C GLU A 228 -7.96 25.23 18.88
N ASP A 229 -8.80 26.08 18.29
CA ASP A 229 -9.89 26.78 18.98
C ASP A 229 -11.21 25.99 19.04
N GLY A 230 -11.25 24.80 18.43
CA GLY A 230 -12.44 23.96 18.33
C GLY A 230 -13.55 24.47 17.41
N SER A 231 -13.33 25.55 16.64
CA SER A 231 -14.35 26.15 15.78
C SER A 231 -14.60 25.38 14.47
N ILE A 232 -13.62 24.61 14.01
CA ILE A 232 -13.70 23.75 12.83
C ILE A 232 -13.49 22.30 13.28
N THR A 233 -14.39 21.41 12.87
CA THR A 233 -14.29 19.97 13.14
C THR A 233 -14.33 19.17 11.84
N HIS A 234 -13.62 18.04 11.81
CA HIS A 234 -13.59 17.11 10.70
C HIS A 234 -13.85 15.69 11.22
N ALA A 235 -14.91 15.07 10.73
CA ALA A 235 -15.21 13.66 10.99
C ALA A 235 -14.39 12.78 10.03
N LEU A 236 -13.50 11.97 10.61
CA LEU A 236 -12.66 11.05 9.87
C LEU A 236 -13.20 9.63 9.96
N LYS A 237 -13.16 8.94 8.83
CA LYS A 237 -13.43 7.50 8.75
C LYS A 237 -12.31 6.84 7.98
N ASN A 238 -11.69 5.83 8.58
CA ASN A 238 -10.55 5.16 7.99
C ASN A 238 -10.92 4.52 6.65
N SER A 239 -10.18 4.86 5.60
CA SER A 239 -10.37 4.29 4.27
C SER A 239 -10.11 2.78 4.21
N ASN A 240 -9.37 2.21 5.17
CA ASN A 240 -9.14 0.77 5.26
C ASN A 240 -10.35 0.04 5.86
N ARG A 241 -11.07 -0.69 5.01
CA ARG A 241 -12.27 -1.46 5.37
C ARG A 241 -12.04 -2.62 6.32
N LEU A 242 -10.79 -3.08 6.48
CA LEU A 242 -10.43 -4.04 7.52
C LEU A 242 -10.42 -3.38 8.90
N VAL A 243 -9.99 -2.11 9.00
CA VAL A 243 -9.96 -1.35 10.26
C VAL A 243 -11.37 -0.89 10.64
N THR A 244 -12.20 -0.49 9.67
CA THR A 244 -13.60 -0.11 9.94
C THR A 244 -14.55 -1.31 10.10
N ASN A 245 -14.02 -2.53 9.98
CA ASN A 245 -14.78 -3.79 10.06
C ASN A 245 -15.90 -3.95 8.99
N GLU A 246 -15.90 -3.13 7.93
CA GLU A 246 -16.76 -3.33 6.75
C GLU A 246 -16.41 -4.61 5.99
N VAL A 247 -15.13 -5.00 6.03
CA VAL A 247 -14.65 -6.31 5.63
C VAL A 247 -14.14 -7.00 6.91
N PRO A 248 -14.91 -7.91 7.53
CA PRO A 248 -14.54 -8.47 8.82
C PRO A 248 -13.25 -9.28 8.77
N PHE A 249 -12.35 -8.99 9.71
CA PHE A 249 -11.11 -9.72 9.98
C PHE A 249 -10.58 -9.38 11.38
N ASP A 250 -10.32 -10.38 12.20
CA ASP A 250 -9.82 -10.16 13.57
C ASP A 250 -8.32 -9.85 13.58
N GLY A 251 -7.87 -9.15 14.62
CA GLY A 251 -6.46 -8.89 14.86
C GLY A 251 -5.83 -7.84 13.94
N VAL A 252 -6.60 -7.08 13.17
CA VAL A 252 -6.08 -5.96 12.35
C VAL A 252 -5.40 -4.94 13.25
N ILE A 253 -4.17 -4.54 12.88
CA ILE A 253 -3.38 -3.52 13.59
C ILE A 253 -3.08 -2.29 12.72
N GLY A 254 -3.90 -2.09 11.68
CA GLY A 254 -3.88 -0.91 10.82
C GLY A 254 -3.49 -1.19 9.37
N GLY A 255 -3.57 -0.15 8.55
CA GLY A 255 -3.20 -0.19 7.14
C GLY A 255 -3.32 1.16 6.45
N LYS A 256 -2.99 1.20 5.16
CA LYS A 256 -3.20 2.38 4.32
C LYS A 256 -3.60 1.98 2.90
N THR A 257 -4.71 2.56 2.43
CA THR A 257 -5.19 2.42 1.06
C THR A 257 -4.46 3.35 0.08
N GLY A 258 -4.47 3.00 -1.20
CA GLY A 258 -4.03 3.89 -2.27
C GLY A 258 -4.89 3.70 -3.52
N PHE A 259 -5.15 4.79 -4.25
CA PHE A 259 -5.77 4.76 -5.57
C PHE A 259 -5.35 5.98 -6.39
N THR A 260 -4.87 5.72 -7.61
CA THR A 260 -4.89 6.64 -8.76
C THR A 260 -5.32 5.80 -9.97
N PHE A 261 -5.68 6.43 -11.09
CA PHE A 261 -6.01 5.67 -12.30
C PHE A 261 -4.84 4.80 -12.79
N ALA A 262 -3.59 5.26 -12.64
CA ALA A 262 -2.41 4.49 -13.04
C ALA A 262 -2.07 3.37 -12.04
N ALA A 263 -2.17 3.64 -10.74
CA ALA A 263 -1.85 2.69 -9.67
C ALA A 263 -2.93 1.60 -9.49
N GLY A 264 -4.20 1.92 -9.76
CA GLY A 264 -5.33 1.07 -9.35
C GLY A 264 -5.51 1.04 -7.83
N HIS A 265 -6.41 0.17 -7.32
CA HIS A 265 -6.57 0.04 -5.87
C HIS A 265 -5.42 -0.74 -5.26
N GLY A 266 -4.84 -0.18 -4.20
CA GLY A 266 -3.83 -0.82 -3.37
C GLY A 266 -4.18 -0.74 -1.89
N LEU A 267 -3.57 -1.64 -1.11
CA LEU A 267 -3.63 -1.67 0.34
C LEU A 267 -2.34 -2.28 0.88
N VAL A 268 -1.75 -1.61 1.86
CA VAL A 268 -0.88 -2.26 2.85
C VAL A 268 -1.66 -2.41 4.15
N CYS A 269 -1.62 -3.59 4.75
CA CYS A 269 -2.31 -3.89 6.00
C CYS A 269 -1.47 -4.81 6.86
N ALA A 270 -1.61 -4.71 8.17
CA ALA A 270 -1.03 -5.68 9.08
C ALA A 270 -2.10 -6.24 10.02
N ALA A 271 -1.89 -7.47 10.45
CA ALA A 271 -2.68 -8.09 11.49
C ALA A 271 -1.78 -8.93 12.40
N GLN A 272 -2.26 -9.18 13.61
CA GLN A 272 -1.57 -9.96 14.63
C GLN A 272 -2.48 -11.06 15.18
N ASN A 273 -1.92 -12.26 15.31
CA ASN A 273 -2.57 -13.39 15.98
C ASN A 273 -1.52 -14.12 16.83
N GLU A 274 -1.83 -14.38 18.11
CA GLU A 274 -0.94 -15.11 19.05
C GLU A 274 0.53 -14.63 19.05
N GLY A 275 0.75 -13.32 18.90
CA GLY A 275 2.09 -12.71 18.89
C GLY A 275 2.83 -12.77 17.55
N LEU A 276 2.27 -13.43 16.53
CA LEU A 276 2.71 -13.35 15.15
C LEU A 276 2.09 -12.14 14.47
N THR A 277 2.90 -11.30 13.84
CA THR A 277 2.44 -10.19 13.01
C THR A 277 2.75 -10.46 11.54
N LEU A 278 1.72 -10.40 10.70
CA LEU A 278 1.85 -10.50 9.25
C LEU A 278 1.53 -9.16 8.60
N VAL A 279 2.31 -8.80 7.56
CA VAL A 279 2.07 -7.60 6.75
C VAL A 279 1.75 -8.03 5.33
N SER A 280 0.55 -7.70 4.87
CA SER A 280 0.10 -7.89 3.48
C SER A 280 0.22 -6.59 2.70
N VAL A 281 0.67 -6.71 1.46
CA VAL A 281 0.60 -5.63 0.47
C VAL A 281 -0.04 -6.19 -0.79
N VAL A 282 -1.05 -5.49 -1.28
CA VAL A 282 -1.73 -5.77 -2.55
C VAL A 282 -1.75 -4.48 -3.34
N LEU A 283 -1.25 -4.48 -4.58
CA LEU A 283 -1.23 -3.31 -5.45
C LEU A 283 -1.91 -3.66 -6.78
N LYS A 284 -2.72 -2.73 -7.26
CA LYS A 284 -3.44 -2.82 -8.53
C LYS A 284 -4.34 -4.05 -8.62
N THR A 285 -5.38 -4.07 -7.78
CA THR A 285 -6.40 -5.13 -7.87
C THR A 285 -7.10 -5.13 -9.23
N HIS A 286 -7.48 -6.31 -9.71
CA HIS A 286 -8.16 -6.45 -11.00
C HIS A 286 -9.59 -5.86 -10.97
N SER A 287 -10.22 -5.89 -9.80
CA SER A 287 -11.52 -5.24 -9.56
C SER A 287 -11.33 -3.75 -9.25
N SER A 288 -12.21 -2.92 -9.81
CA SER A 288 -12.29 -1.48 -9.53
C SER A 288 -13.25 -1.12 -8.39
N LYS A 289 -13.74 -2.13 -7.64
CA LYS A 289 -14.58 -1.87 -6.47
C LYS A 289 -13.72 -1.39 -5.30
N ASN A 290 -14.24 -0.46 -4.52
CA ASN A 290 -13.50 0.17 -3.42
C ASN A 290 -13.03 -0.82 -2.35
N GLU A 291 -13.76 -1.91 -2.13
CA GLU A 291 -13.43 -2.98 -1.19
C GLU A 291 -12.44 -4.03 -1.72
N ALA A 292 -12.06 -3.97 -3.01
CA ALA A 292 -11.27 -5.01 -3.66
C ALA A 292 -9.93 -5.28 -2.93
N SER A 293 -9.17 -4.23 -2.62
CA SER A 293 -7.87 -4.38 -1.95
C SER A 293 -7.98 -4.92 -0.53
N ALA A 294 -9.05 -4.58 0.20
CA ALA A 294 -9.35 -5.15 1.52
C ALA A 294 -9.69 -6.63 1.44
N LEU A 295 -10.49 -7.05 0.45
CA LEU A 295 -10.84 -8.46 0.24
C LEU A 295 -9.61 -9.32 -0.11
N GLU A 296 -8.75 -8.84 -1.00
CA GLU A 296 -7.52 -9.55 -1.37
C GLU A 296 -6.51 -9.60 -0.23
N SER A 297 -6.36 -8.50 0.53
CA SER A 297 -5.54 -8.46 1.73
C SER A 297 -6.03 -9.44 2.80
N ARG A 298 -7.35 -9.51 3.04
CA ARG A 298 -7.95 -10.48 3.96
C ARG A 298 -7.61 -11.91 3.54
N LYS A 299 -7.73 -12.26 2.26
CA LYS A 299 -7.37 -13.60 1.77
C LYS A 299 -5.93 -13.96 2.08
N LEU A 300 -4.98 -13.04 1.84
CA LEU A 300 -3.57 -13.24 2.16
C LEU A 300 -3.34 -13.43 3.66
N LEU A 301 -3.91 -12.55 4.49
CA LEU A 301 -3.75 -12.61 5.95
C LEU A 301 -4.37 -13.90 6.52
N SER A 302 -5.62 -14.22 6.16
CA SER A 302 -6.29 -15.47 6.53
C SER A 302 -5.44 -16.69 6.18
N TRP A 303 -4.99 -16.76 4.92
CA TRP A 303 -4.17 -17.87 4.45
C TRP A 303 -2.83 -17.94 5.20
N GLY A 304 -2.18 -16.82 5.48
CA GLY A 304 -0.91 -16.77 6.20
C GLY A 304 -1.01 -17.34 7.62
N PHE A 305 -2.03 -16.92 8.39
CA PHE A 305 -2.26 -17.44 9.74
C PHE A 305 -2.69 -18.90 9.76
N GLU A 306 -3.46 -19.34 8.76
CA GLU A 306 -3.89 -20.74 8.65
C GLU A 306 -2.72 -21.64 8.26
N SER A 307 -1.87 -21.19 7.32
CA SER A 307 -0.93 -22.05 6.59
C SER A 307 0.46 -22.20 7.21
N PHE A 308 0.82 -21.38 8.19
CA PHE A 308 2.20 -21.36 8.69
C PHE A 308 2.26 -21.47 10.22
N ILE A 309 3.36 -22.05 10.69
CA ILE A 309 3.81 -22.11 12.09
C ILE A 309 5.12 -21.32 12.14
N PHE A 310 5.30 -20.47 13.15
CA PHE A 310 6.37 -19.47 13.22
C PHE A 310 7.27 -19.70 14.44
#